data_AF-A0A496VPW9-F1
#
_entry.id   AF-A0A496VPW9-F1
#
_cell.length_a   1.000
_cell.length_b   1.000
_cell.length_c   1.000
_cell.angle_alpha   90.00
_cell.angle_beta   90.00
_cell.angle_gamma   90.00
#
_symmetry.space_group_name_H-M   'P 1'
#
loop_
_entity.id
_entity.type
_entity.pdbx_description
1 polymer ?
#
loop_
_entity_poly.entity_id
_entity_poly.type
_entity_poly.pdbx_seq_one_letter_code
_entity_poly.pdbx_strand_id
1 'polypeptide(L)'
;MESTDTCHALSVVEERNEEIEPVELFFTPHAMPEIDFNDLGLLGKMVSSHCLLEYFRLSPIEVEICKCIRKLFVWHEKLQEQHAEENQEKEPLSDEALPNLWIITTSVSDKLLDIFNAINQPLNWCQGVYLTEEGFKTGIVVIDRLPTTIDTLWLRLLGLGEIQREAVSQLIALPTTNLLRQKVLNFIGNWWLNTREEEELTEELEEMFAILLPIYQQWQTEQVD
;
A
#
# COMPACT_ATOMS: atom_id res chain seq x y z
N MET A 1 -33.28 -11.78 -24.43
CA MET A 1 -33.52 -12.47 -23.16
C MET A 1 -32.15 -12.68 -22.55
N GLU A 2 -31.84 -11.74 -21.67
CA GLU A 2 -30.70 -11.54 -20.76
C GLU A 2 -29.37 -12.27 -21.02
N SER A 3 -28.39 -11.47 -21.48
CA SER A 3 -26.99 -11.63 -21.12
C SER A 3 -26.82 -11.22 -19.66
N THR A 4 -26.22 -12.08 -18.86
CA THR A 4 -25.71 -11.72 -17.53
C THR A 4 -24.20 -11.58 -17.65
N ASP A 5 -23.77 -10.32 -17.81
CA ASP A 5 -22.42 -9.87 -17.51
C ASP A 5 -22.18 -10.05 -16.01
N THR A 6 -21.45 -11.09 -15.65
CA THR A 6 -20.86 -11.21 -14.32
C THR A 6 -19.60 -10.37 -14.27
N CYS A 7 -19.77 -9.17 -13.71
CA CYS A 7 -18.71 -8.36 -13.12
C CYS A 7 -17.78 -9.25 -12.27
N HIS A 8 -16.55 -9.46 -12.75
CA HIS A 8 -15.51 -10.10 -11.96
C HIS A 8 -15.10 -9.14 -10.84
N ALA A 9 -15.58 -9.43 -9.63
CA ALA A 9 -15.11 -8.79 -8.42
C ALA A 9 -13.59 -8.98 -8.31
N LEU A 10 -12.86 -7.88 -8.14
CA LEU A 10 -11.51 -7.87 -7.62
C LEU A 10 -11.53 -8.55 -6.25
N SER A 11 -11.16 -9.82 -6.18
CA SER A 11 -10.85 -10.45 -4.90
C SER A 11 -9.46 -10.00 -4.50
N VAL A 12 -9.38 -8.88 -3.76
CA VAL A 12 -8.35 -8.78 -2.74
C VAL A 12 -8.61 -9.98 -1.84
N VAL A 13 -7.69 -10.95 -1.80
CA VAL A 13 -7.74 -12.01 -0.79
C VAL A 13 -7.43 -11.31 0.53
N GLU A 14 -8.45 -10.67 1.08
CA GLU A 14 -8.48 -10.26 2.48
C GLU A 14 -8.60 -11.58 3.24
N GLU A 15 -7.48 -12.29 3.39
CA GLU A 15 -7.38 -13.44 4.29
C GLU A 15 -7.50 -12.88 5.72
N ARG A 16 -8.73 -12.52 6.11
CA ARG A 16 -9.11 -12.31 7.50
C ARG A 16 -9.17 -13.68 8.14
N ASN A 17 -8.01 -14.23 8.44
CA ASN A 17 -7.88 -15.37 9.31
C ASN A 17 -8.12 -14.86 10.73
N GLU A 18 -9.27 -15.17 11.33
CA GLU A 18 -9.71 -14.67 12.66
C GLU A 18 -8.72 -14.98 13.80
N GLU A 19 -7.72 -15.85 13.56
CA GLU A 19 -6.70 -16.28 14.52
C GLU A 19 -5.37 -15.49 14.46
N ILE A 20 -5.18 -14.58 13.49
CA ILE A 20 -3.97 -13.74 13.38
C ILE A 20 -4.32 -12.28 13.69
N GLU A 21 -3.41 -11.56 14.35
CA GLU A 21 -3.53 -10.09 14.44
C GLU A 21 -3.68 -9.48 13.03
N PRO A 22 -4.69 -8.64 12.78
CA PRO A 22 -4.92 -8.08 11.47
C PRO A 22 -3.73 -7.21 11.03
N VAL A 23 -3.27 -7.46 9.81
CA VAL A 23 -2.41 -6.56 9.02
C VAL A 23 -3.31 -5.74 8.11
N GLU A 24 -2.87 -4.56 7.69
CA GLU A 24 -3.69 -3.73 6.79
C GLU A 24 -3.81 -4.36 5.40
N LEU A 25 -2.74 -5.00 4.90
CA LEU A 25 -2.82 -5.81 3.68
C LEU A 25 -1.77 -6.93 3.69
N PHE A 26 -2.19 -8.15 3.33
CA PHE A 26 -1.31 -9.22 2.89
C PHE A 26 -1.36 -9.30 1.36
N PHE A 27 -0.21 -9.21 0.70
CA PHE A 27 -0.14 -9.22 -0.75
C PHE A 27 0.66 -10.42 -1.29
N THR A 28 0.07 -11.09 -2.28
CA THR A 28 0.68 -12.21 -3.01
C THR A 28 0.78 -11.86 -4.51
N PRO A 29 1.98 -11.75 -5.09
CA PRO A 29 2.18 -11.30 -6.47
C PRO A 29 1.40 -12.08 -7.54
N HIS A 30 1.19 -13.37 -7.32
CA HIS A 30 0.52 -14.27 -8.27
C HIS A 30 -1.02 -14.17 -8.26
N ALA A 31 -1.60 -13.36 -7.37
CA ALA A 31 -3.05 -13.18 -7.29
C ALA A 31 -3.62 -12.22 -8.36
N MET A 32 -2.78 -11.48 -9.09
CA MET A 32 -3.22 -10.42 -10.02
C MET A 32 -2.45 -10.43 -11.36
N PRO A 33 -2.64 -11.45 -12.23
CA PRO A 33 -1.88 -11.60 -13.48
C PRO A 33 -2.18 -10.50 -14.53
N GLU A 34 -3.25 -9.74 -14.36
CA GLU A 34 -3.67 -8.68 -15.29
C GLU A 34 -3.05 -7.31 -14.99
N ILE A 35 -2.31 -7.17 -13.88
CA ILE A 35 -1.66 -5.92 -13.51
C ILE A 35 -0.20 -5.98 -13.95
N ASP A 36 0.18 -5.08 -14.87
CA ASP A 36 1.60 -4.80 -15.10
C ASP A 36 2.14 -3.99 -13.93
N PHE A 37 2.85 -4.66 -13.02
CA PHE A 37 3.46 -4.02 -11.85
C PHE A 37 4.49 -2.94 -12.24
N ASN A 38 4.98 -2.90 -13.48
CA ASN A 38 5.86 -1.82 -13.93
C ASN A 38 5.12 -0.47 -13.93
N ASP A 39 3.82 -0.45 -14.22
CA ASP A 39 3.01 0.78 -14.20
C ASP A 39 2.74 1.29 -12.77
N LEU A 40 3.01 0.46 -11.75
CA LEU A 40 2.91 0.83 -10.33
C LEU A 40 4.22 1.40 -9.75
N GLY A 41 5.29 1.48 -10.53
CA GLY A 41 6.56 2.07 -10.11
C GLY A 41 7.10 1.47 -8.81
N LEU A 42 7.39 2.32 -7.83
CA LEU A 42 7.89 1.91 -6.51
C LEU A 42 6.92 0.97 -5.80
N LEU A 43 5.60 1.22 -5.87
CA LEU A 43 4.61 0.32 -5.26
C LEU A 43 4.69 -1.07 -5.90
N GLY A 44 4.78 -1.14 -7.22
CA GLY A 44 4.96 -2.41 -7.96
C GLY A 44 6.21 -3.16 -7.52
N LYS A 45 7.32 -2.44 -7.32
CA LYS A 45 8.56 -3.00 -6.81
C LYS A 45 8.46 -3.53 -5.38
N MET A 46 7.69 -2.88 -4.51
CA MET A 46 7.48 -3.34 -3.13
C MET A 46 6.70 -4.65 -3.08
N VAL A 47 5.69 -4.76 -3.95
CA VAL A 47 4.74 -5.87 -3.97
C VAL A 47 5.11 -6.97 -4.98
N SER A 48 6.32 -6.95 -5.53
CA SER A 48 6.81 -7.98 -6.46
C SER A 48 7.17 -9.30 -5.77
N SER A 49 7.27 -9.29 -4.44
CA SER A 49 7.36 -10.48 -3.57
C SER A 49 6.18 -10.51 -2.62
N HIS A 50 5.95 -11.64 -1.94
CA HIS A 50 5.01 -11.69 -0.81
C HIS A 50 5.33 -10.55 0.16
N CYS A 51 4.32 -9.80 0.61
CA CYS A 51 4.55 -8.75 1.57
C CYS A 51 3.34 -8.41 2.45
N LEU A 52 3.65 -7.92 3.65
CA LEU A 52 2.72 -7.24 4.55
C LEU A 52 2.85 -5.72 4.33
N LEU A 53 1.74 -5.02 4.24
CA LEU A 53 1.72 -3.55 4.23
C LEU A 53 1.07 -3.05 5.53
N GLU A 54 1.69 -2.04 6.14
CA GLU A 54 1.17 -1.28 7.28
C GLU A 54 1.35 0.21 6.98
N TYR A 55 0.27 0.98 6.99
CA TYR A 55 0.26 2.41 6.69
C TYR A 55 0.01 3.25 7.95
N PHE A 56 0.83 4.28 8.10
CA PHE A 56 0.75 5.22 9.21
C PHE A 56 0.60 6.64 8.68
N ARG A 57 -0.62 7.18 8.83
CA ARG A 57 -0.90 8.57 8.47
C ARG A 57 -0.08 9.56 9.32
N LEU A 58 0.22 9.24 10.57
CA LEU A 58 1.13 9.99 11.43
C LEU A 58 2.44 9.23 11.59
N SER A 59 3.55 9.90 11.93
CA SER A 59 4.81 9.20 12.20
C SER A 59 4.60 8.14 13.29
N PRO A 60 4.93 6.87 13.05
CA PRO A 60 4.83 5.84 14.06
C PRO A 60 5.82 6.10 15.20
N ILE A 61 5.53 5.54 16.37
CA ILE A 61 6.48 5.45 17.49
C ILE A 61 7.17 4.08 17.50
N GLU A 62 8.28 3.96 18.23
CA GLU A 62 9.11 2.74 18.30
C GLU A 62 8.29 1.46 18.57
N VAL A 63 7.37 1.52 19.53
CA VAL A 63 6.53 0.35 19.89
C VAL A 63 5.59 -0.07 18.75
N GLU A 64 5.19 0.85 17.86
CA GLU A 64 4.35 0.53 16.71
C GLU A 64 5.15 -0.19 15.62
N ILE A 65 6.38 0.26 15.34
CA ILE A 65 7.29 -0.45 14.44
C ILE A 65 7.58 -1.86 14.97
N CYS A 66 7.89 -1.99 16.27
CA CYS A 66 8.07 -3.29 16.91
C CYS A 66 6.83 -4.19 16.80
N LYS A 67 5.62 -3.62 16.86
CA LYS A 67 4.37 -4.36 16.65
C LYS A 67 4.28 -4.89 15.22
N CYS A 68 4.55 -4.06 14.20
CA CYS A 68 4.55 -4.49 12.80
C CYS A 68 5.56 -5.63 12.55
N ILE A 69 6.77 -5.51 13.09
CA ILE A 69 7.80 -6.57 12.99
C ILE A 69 7.35 -7.85 13.72
N ARG A 70 6.70 -7.75 14.88
CA ARG A 70 6.11 -8.93 15.53
C ARG A 70 5.09 -9.60 14.63
N LYS A 71 4.17 -8.83 14.01
CA LYS A 71 3.16 -9.37 13.09
C LYS A 71 3.82 -10.14 11.95
N LEU A 72 4.91 -9.62 11.39
CA LEU A 72 5.69 -10.30 10.35
C LEU A 72 6.16 -11.69 10.79
N PHE A 73 6.76 -11.80 11.97
CA PHE A 73 7.27 -13.08 12.45
C PHE A 73 6.15 -14.06 12.82
N VAL A 74 5.00 -13.59 13.31
CA VAL A 74 3.80 -14.43 13.50
C VAL A 74 3.33 -15.00 12.15
N TRP A 75 3.33 -14.18 11.10
CA TRP A 75 3.01 -14.64 9.75
C TRP A 75 4.01 -15.67 9.23
N HIS A 76 5.31 -15.48 9.47
CA HIS A 76 6.34 -16.45 9.07
C HIS A 76 6.14 -17.80 9.77
N GLU A 77 5.88 -17.79 11.08
CA GLU A 77 5.62 -19.01 11.85
C GLU A 77 4.40 -19.75 11.30
N LYS A 78 3.29 -19.06 11.06
CA LYS A 78 2.09 -19.68 10.52
C LYS A 78 2.30 -20.29 9.13
N LEU A 79 2.96 -19.57 8.23
CA LEU A 79 3.25 -20.09 6.89
C LEU A 79 4.12 -21.34 6.95
N GLN A 80 5.08 -21.39 7.88
CA GLN A 80 5.90 -22.58 8.11
C GLN A 80 5.08 -23.76 8.63
N GLU A 81 4.18 -23.52 9.58
CA GLU A 81 3.28 -24.55 10.10
C GLU A 81 2.38 -25.13 9.00
N GLN A 82 1.74 -24.26 8.21
CA GLN A 82 0.91 -24.67 7.07
C GLN A 82 1.70 -25.50 6.06
N HIS A 83 2.93 -25.07 5.72
CA HIS A 83 3.79 -25.80 4.80
C HIS A 83 4.14 -27.20 5.33
N ALA A 84 4.45 -27.34 6.62
CA ALA A 84 4.79 -28.61 7.23
C ALA A 84 3.59 -29.57 7.30
N GLU A 85 2.38 -29.04 7.55
CA GLU A 85 1.14 -29.82 7.54
C GLU A 85 0.80 -30.37 6.15
N GLU A 86 0.92 -29.54 5.12
CA GLU A 86 0.59 -29.91 3.74
C GLU A 86 1.58 -30.91 3.14
N ASN A 87 2.88 -30.75 3.40
CA ASN A 87 3.92 -31.55 2.75
C ASN A 87 4.38 -32.77 3.55
N GLN A 88 3.90 -32.95 4.80
CA GLN A 88 4.35 -34.01 5.71
C GLN A 88 5.87 -34.06 5.95
N GLU A 89 6.58 -32.98 5.59
CA GLU A 89 8.02 -32.82 5.70
C GLU A 89 8.33 -31.64 6.62
N LYS A 90 9.50 -31.69 7.28
CA LYS A 90 9.96 -30.65 8.21
C LYS A 90 10.93 -29.66 7.57
N GLU A 91 11.07 -29.68 6.24
CA GLU A 91 11.94 -28.72 5.57
C GLU A 91 11.31 -27.32 5.71
N PRO A 92 12.10 -26.31 6.11
CA PRO A 92 11.59 -24.96 6.20
C PRO A 92 11.26 -24.42 4.81
N LEU A 93 10.20 -23.62 4.70
CA LEU A 93 9.93 -22.77 3.55
C LEU A 93 11.18 -22.01 3.13
N SER A 94 11.35 -21.85 1.82
CA SER A 94 12.40 -21.02 1.27
C SER A 94 12.18 -19.56 1.67
N ASP A 95 13.28 -18.80 1.70
CA ASP A 95 13.25 -17.41 2.13
C ASP A 95 12.36 -16.54 1.22
N GLU A 96 12.29 -16.87 -0.07
CA GLU A 96 11.47 -16.17 -1.08
C GLU A 96 9.96 -16.41 -0.92
N ALA A 97 9.58 -17.51 -0.26
CA ALA A 97 8.17 -17.80 0.07
C ALA A 97 7.69 -17.00 1.28
N LEU A 98 8.61 -16.49 2.11
CA LEU A 98 8.27 -15.69 3.28
C LEU A 98 8.06 -14.22 2.91
N PRO A 99 7.02 -13.56 3.44
CA PRO A 99 6.75 -12.17 3.13
C PRO A 99 7.81 -11.22 3.67
N ASN A 100 7.97 -10.07 2.99
CA ASN A 100 8.62 -8.88 3.53
C ASN A 100 7.59 -7.97 4.21
N LEU A 101 8.00 -7.14 5.17
CA LEU A 101 7.16 -6.09 5.75
C LEU A 101 7.49 -4.73 5.12
N TRP A 102 6.48 -4.00 4.68
CA TRP A 102 6.59 -2.60 4.30
C TRP A 102 5.75 -1.72 5.22
N ILE A 103 6.44 -0.87 5.98
CA ILE A 103 5.82 0.19 6.78
C ILE A 103 5.81 1.46 5.93
N ILE A 104 4.63 1.94 5.56
CA ILE A 104 4.45 3.16 4.78
C ILE A 104 4.02 4.25 5.75
N THR A 105 4.76 5.35 5.84
CA THR A 105 4.40 6.45 6.73
C THR A 105 4.55 7.80 6.04
N THR A 106 3.71 8.76 6.42
CA THR A 106 3.75 10.11 5.85
C THR A 106 5.06 10.83 6.19
N SER A 107 5.59 10.60 7.39
CA SER A 107 6.82 11.21 7.90
C SER A 107 7.45 10.32 8.98
N VAL A 108 8.76 10.46 9.20
CA VAL A 108 9.45 9.77 10.30
C VAL A 108 10.68 10.57 10.74
N SER A 109 11.05 10.46 12.02
CA SER A 109 12.29 11.08 12.52
C SER A 109 13.53 10.24 12.17
N ASP A 110 14.65 10.90 11.90
CA ASP A 110 15.93 10.19 11.64
C ASP A 110 16.35 9.34 12.83
N LYS A 111 16.13 9.83 14.06
CA LYS A 111 16.38 9.06 15.28
C LYS A 111 15.63 7.73 15.29
N LEU A 112 14.40 7.70 14.79
CA LEU A 112 13.63 6.46 14.76
C LEU A 112 14.15 5.49 13.70
N LEU A 113 14.58 6.00 12.54
CA LEU A 113 15.27 5.17 11.53
C LEU A 113 16.57 4.58 12.09
N ASP A 114 17.36 5.38 12.82
CA ASP A 114 18.62 4.96 13.44
C ASP A 114 18.43 3.83 14.47
N ILE A 115 17.35 3.88 15.28
CA ILE A 115 17.03 2.83 16.28
C ILE A 115 16.89 1.45 15.63
N PHE A 116 16.31 1.39 14.43
CA PHE A 116 16.10 0.14 13.69
C PHE A 116 17.20 -0.16 12.67
N ASN A 117 18.28 0.64 12.66
CA ASN A 117 19.32 0.62 11.64
C ASN A 117 18.72 0.63 10.21
N ALA A 118 17.67 1.42 10.00
CA ALA A 118 16.96 1.50 8.73
C ALA A 118 17.72 2.46 7.79
N ILE A 119 18.42 1.92 6.81
CA ILE A 119 19.35 2.67 5.96
C ILE A 119 18.75 2.85 4.56
N ASN A 120 18.84 4.07 4.02
CA ASN A 120 18.47 4.32 2.63
C ASN A 120 19.49 3.66 1.69
N GLN A 121 19.01 2.82 0.77
CA GLN A 121 19.84 2.14 -0.23
C GLN A 121 19.56 2.67 -1.64
N PRO A 122 20.05 3.86 -2.01
CA PRO A 122 19.66 4.55 -3.24
C PRO A 122 20.08 3.85 -4.54
N LEU A 123 20.99 2.87 -4.46
CA LEU A 123 21.40 2.07 -5.62
C LEU A 123 20.31 1.06 -6.02
N ASN A 124 19.60 0.52 -5.03
CA ASN A 124 18.55 -0.47 -5.22
C ASN A 124 17.16 0.15 -5.06
N TRP A 125 17.03 1.26 -4.36
CA TRP A 125 15.76 1.92 -4.05
C TRP A 125 15.89 3.42 -4.29
N CYS A 126 14.80 4.19 -4.21
CA CYS A 126 14.87 5.65 -4.33
C CYS A 126 15.03 6.32 -2.96
N GLN A 127 15.18 7.64 -2.96
CA GLN A 127 15.08 8.45 -1.74
C GLN A 127 13.73 8.20 -1.06
N GLY A 128 13.74 8.12 0.28
CA GLY A 128 12.54 7.87 1.08
C GLY A 128 12.26 6.40 1.36
N VAL A 129 13.06 5.47 0.83
CA VAL A 129 12.96 4.03 1.15
C VAL A 129 14.14 3.62 2.04
N TYR A 130 13.86 3.06 3.22
CA TYR A 130 14.85 2.65 4.19
C TYR A 130 14.68 1.17 4.49
N LEU A 131 15.77 0.39 4.49
CA LEU A 131 15.73 -1.03 4.80
C LEU A 131 16.46 -1.31 6.10
N THR A 132 15.89 -2.16 6.94
CA THR A 132 16.57 -2.71 8.11
C THR A 132 17.51 -3.84 7.70
N GLU A 133 18.21 -4.43 8.68
CA GLU A 133 18.99 -5.65 8.46
C GLU A 133 18.14 -6.77 7.85
N GLU A 134 18.75 -7.57 6.97
CA GLU A 134 18.07 -8.59 6.15
C GLU A 134 17.24 -9.58 6.99
N GLY A 135 17.71 -9.93 8.20
CA GLY A 135 16.99 -10.83 9.10
C GLY A 135 15.63 -10.31 9.61
N PHE A 136 15.39 -9.00 9.53
CA PHE A 136 14.08 -8.41 9.87
C PHE A 136 13.14 -8.29 8.67
N LYS A 137 13.65 -8.43 7.43
CA LYS A 137 12.84 -8.34 6.20
C LYS A 137 11.90 -7.15 6.16
N THR A 138 12.33 -6.01 6.68
CA THR A 138 11.48 -4.84 6.89
C THR A 138 12.00 -3.63 6.12
N GLY A 139 11.11 -3.01 5.35
CA GLY A 139 11.33 -1.72 4.71
C GLY A 139 10.41 -0.65 5.29
N ILE A 140 10.90 0.57 5.39
CA ILE A 140 10.17 1.76 5.82
C ILE A 140 10.16 2.76 4.66
N VAL A 141 8.97 3.08 4.15
CA VAL A 141 8.74 4.08 3.12
C VAL A 141 8.24 5.36 3.77
N VAL A 142 8.99 6.44 3.57
CA VAL A 142 8.71 7.75 4.15
C VAL A 142 8.25 8.69 3.03
N ILE A 143 6.93 8.93 2.96
CA ILE A 143 6.28 9.57 1.82
C ILE A 143 6.80 11.00 1.60
N ASP A 144 7.01 11.79 2.67
CA ASP A 144 7.53 13.15 2.56
C ASP A 144 9.00 13.26 2.09
N ARG A 145 9.69 12.12 1.94
CA ARG A 145 11.04 12.03 1.38
C ARG A 145 11.06 11.42 -0.03
N LEU A 146 9.92 10.97 -0.56
CA LEU A 146 9.85 10.38 -1.89
C LEU A 146 10.05 11.45 -2.97
N PRO A 147 10.81 11.16 -4.05
CA PRO A 147 10.97 12.10 -5.15
C PRO A 147 9.65 12.30 -5.89
N THR A 148 9.36 13.51 -6.35
CA THR A 148 8.15 13.84 -7.13
C THR A 148 8.27 13.33 -8.57
N THR A 149 8.01 12.04 -8.76
CA THR A 149 8.08 11.34 -10.07
C THR A 149 6.87 10.43 -10.27
N ILE A 150 6.63 9.98 -11.50
CA ILE A 150 5.54 9.05 -11.79
C ILE A 150 5.69 7.73 -11.01
N ASP A 151 6.93 7.26 -10.81
CA ASP A 151 7.22 6.00 -10.13
C ASP A 151 6.79 6.01 -8.65
N THR A 152 6.68 7.17 -8.03
CA THR A 152 6.26 7.31 -6.61
C THR A 152 4.83 7.83 -6.45
N LEU A 153 4.13 8.08 -7.57
CA LEU A 153 2.83 8.75 -7.58
C LEU A 153 1.83 8.07 -6.63
N TRP A 154 1.68 6.76 -6.74
CA TRP A 154 0.66 6.00 -6.01
C TRP A 154 0.87 6.06 -4.50
N LEU A 155 2.12 6.08 -4.04
CA LEU A 155 2.46 6.23 -2.62
C LEU A 155 2.26 7.67 -2.13
N ARG A 156 2.59 8.68 -2.96
CA ARG A 156 2.36 10.09 -2.62
C ARG A 156 0.89 10.49 -2.56
N LEU A 157 -0.02 9.74 -3.20
CA LEU A 157 -1.47 9.89 -3.01
C LEU A 157 -1.91 9.57 -1.57
N LEU A 158 -1.14 8.75 -0.84
CA LEU A 158 -1.32 8.49 0.58
C LEU A 158 -0.61 9.54 1.47
N GLY A 159 -0.01 10.57 0.88
CA GLY A 159 0.69 11.63 1.61
C GLY A 159 -0.25 12.63 2.28
N LEU A 160 0.32 13.71 2.80
CA LEU A 160 -0.39 14.81 3.44
C LEU A 160 -0.14 16.15 2.73
N GLY A 161 -1.07 17.08 2.90
CA GLY A 161 -0.91 18.48 2.48
C GLY A 161 -0.47 18.63 1.03
N GLU A 162 0.61 19.38 0.80
CA GLU A 162 1.14 19.66 -0.54
C GLU A 162 1.60 18.41 -1.29
N ILE A 163 2.16 17.41 -0.61
CA ILE A 163 2.60 16.16 -1.26
C ILE A 163 1.41 15.45 -1.90
N GLN A 164 0.29 15.39 -1.18
CA GLN A 164 -0.93 14.79 -1.68
C GLN A 164 -1.55 15.66 -2.79
N ARG A 165 -1.60 16.98 -2.64
CA ARG A 165 -2.10 17.90 -3.68
C ARG A 165 -1.31 17.79 -4.99
N GLU A 166 0.00 17.70 -4.92
CA GLU A 166 0.85 17.48 -6.09
C GLU A 166 0.60 16.12 -6.74
N ALA A 167 0.42 15.06 -5.93
CA ALA A 167 0.08 13.73 -6.42
C ALA A 167 -1.30 13.70 -7.10
N VAL A 168 -2.32 14.35 -6.52
CA VAL A 168 -3.64 14.52 -7.14
C VAL A 168 -3.53 15.21 -8.50
N SER A 169 -2.76 16.30 -8.58
CA SER A 169 -2.56 17.04 -9.82
C SER A 169 -1.89 16.17 -10.90
N GLN A 170 -0.90 15.37 -10.51
CA GLN A 170 -0.23 14.42 -11.41
C GLN A 170 -1.16 13.30 -11.88
N LEU A 171 -1.98 12.73 -10.98
CA LEU A 171 -2.96 11.71 -11.31
C LEU A 171 -3.96 12.21 -12.36
N ILE A 172 -4.49 13.42 -12.18
CA ILE A 172 -5.46 14.01 -13.11
C ILE A 172 -4.83 14.26 -14.48
N ALA A 173 -3.55 14.68 -14.49
CA ALA A 173 -2.79 14.93 -15.72
C ALA A 173 -2.37 13.66 -16.48
N LEU A 174 -2.54 12.47 -15.90
CA LEU A 174 -2.29 11.23 -16.63
C LEU A 174 -3.26 11.07 -17.81
N PRO A 175 -2.83 10.39 -18.90
CA PRO A 175 -3.69 10.14 -20.05
C PRO A 175 -5.00 9.45 -19.64
N THR A 176 -6.12 9.84 -20.24
CA THR A 176 -7.43 9.21 -19.99
C THR A 176 -7.45 7.73 -20.36
N THR A 177 -6.55 7.28 -21.23
CA THR A 177 -6.36 5.88 -21.60
C THR A 177 -5.58 5.06 -20.57
N ASN A 178 -5.02 5.70 -19.51
CA ASN A 178 -4.29 5.00 -18.47
C ASN A 178 -5.27 4.23 -17.56
N LEU A 179 -5.16 2.89 -17.54
CA LEU A 179 -6.07 2.03 -16.80
C LEU A 179 -5.97 2.20 -15.28
N LEU A 180 -4.77 2.43 -14.74
CA LEU A 180 -4.59 2.64 -13.30
C LEU A 180 -5.22 3.95 -12.85
N ARG A 181 -5.05 5.02 -13.63
CA ARG A 181 -5.74 6.30 -13.40
C ARG A 181 -7.24 6.09 -13.29
N GLN A 182 -7.85 5.38 -14.24
CA GLN A 182 -9.29 5.10 -14.23
C GLN A 182 -9.70 4.32 -12.97
N LYS A 183 -8.95 3.26 -12.61
CA LYS A 183 -9.22 2.47 -11.40
C LYS A 183 -9.17 3.33 -10.14
N VAL A 184 -8.16 4.20 -10.00
CA VAL A 184 -8.00 5.08 -8.83
C VAL A 184 -9.08 6.16 -8.79
N LEU A 185 -9.42 6.80 -9.92
CA LEU A 185 -10.53 7.76 -9.99
C LEU A 185 -11.84 7.11 -9.56
N ASN A 186 -12.13 5.90 -10.06
CA ASN A 186 -13.33 5.14 -9.68
C ASN A 186 -13.36 4.79 -8.19
N PHE A 187 -12.24 4.31 -7.64
CA PHE A 187 -12.15 3.98 -6.24
C PHE A 187 -12.41 5.20 -5.34
N ILE A 188 -11.69 6.31 -5.59
CA ILE A 188 -11.82 7.53 -4.79
C ILE A 188 -13.20 8.16 -4.98
N GLY A 189 -13.77 8.16 -6.19
CA GLY A 189 -15.10 8.70 -6.46
C GLY A 189 -16.20 7.96 -5.70
N ASN A 190 -16.15 6.62 -5.70
CA ASN A 190 -17.09 5.80 -4.93
C ASN A 190 -16.91 5.96 -3.43
N TRP A 191 -15.66 5.95 -2.95
CA TRP A 191 -15.35 6.21 -1.53
C TRP A 191 -15.89 7.57 -1.09
N TRP A 192 -15.69 8.61 -1.90
CA TRP A 192 -16.16 9.96 -1.63
C TRP A 192 -17.67 10.02 -1.39
N LEU A 193 -18.46 9.39 -2.26
CA LEU A 193 -19.92 9.35 -2.12
C LEU A 193 -20.35 8.66 -0.83
N ASN A 194 -19.76 7.50 -0.54
CA ASN A 194 -20.13 6.70 0.62
C ASN A 194 -19.75 7.36 1.95
N THR A 195 -18.64 8.10 1.99
CA THR A 195 -18.14 8.70 3.24
C THR A 195 -18.72 10.09 3.52
N ARG A 196 -19.16 10.83 2.49
CA ARG A 196 -19.75 12.17 2.70
C ARG A 196 -21.17 12.18 3.28
N GLU A 197 -21.83 11.03 3.34
CA GLU A 197 -23.18 10.92 3.90
C GLU A 197 -23.20 10.93 5.45
N GLU A 198 -22.04 10.91 6.10
CA GLU A 198 -21.91 10.96 7.57
C GLU A 198 -21.80 12.41 8.09
N GLU A 199 -22.59 12.77 9.11
CA GLU A 199 -22.89 14.18 9.47
C GLU A 199 -21.83 14.93 10.31
N GLU A 200 -20.73 14.31 10.75
CA GLU A 200 -19.65 15.03 11.46
C GLU A 200 -18.26 14.52 11.03
N LEU A 201 -17.65 15.23 10.06
CA LEU A 201 -16.27 14.96 9.64
C LEU A 201 -15.29 15.69 10.57
N THR A 202 -14.19 15.01 10.91
CA THR A 202 -13.08 15.66 11.62
C THR A 202 -12.38 16.69 10.73
N GLU A 203 -11.71 17.69 11.30
CA GLU A 203 -10.91 18.68 10.53
C GLU A 203 -9.91 18.00 9.58
N GLU A 204 -9.34 16.89 10.04
CA GLU A 204 -8.42 16.04 9.27
C GLU A 204 -9.07 15.45 8.02
N LEU A 205 -10.30 14.97 8.16
CA LEU A 205 -11.08 14.40 7.09
C LEU A 205 -11.56 15.50 6.13
N GLU A 206 -11.93 16.67 6.64
CA GLU A 206 -12.24 17.85 5.81
C GLU A 206 -11.06 18.28 4.93
N GLU A 207 -9.83 18.31 5.46
CA GLU A 207 -8.64 18.61 4.66
C GLU A 207 -8.44 17.58 3.55
N MET A 208 -8.59 16.29 3.87
CA MET A 208 -8.45 15.21 2.88
C MET A 208 -9.53 15.32 1.79
N PHE A 209 -10.78 15.58 2.16
CA PHE A 209 -11.84 15.86 1.18
C PHE A 209 -11.47 17.08 0.32
N ALA A 210 -10.99 18.18 0.89
CA ALA A 210 -10.58 19.35 0.10
C ALA A 210 -9.48 19.02 -0.93
N ILE A 211 -8.51 18.17 -0.56
CA ILE A 211 -7.43 17.74 -1.45
C ILE A 211 -7.93 16.82 -2.56
N LEU A 212 -8.82 15.87 -2.24
CA LEU A 212 -9.32 14.87 -3.18
C LEU A 212 -10.47 15.38 -4.06
N LEU A 213 -11.05 16.55 -3.77
CA LEU A 213 -12.16 17.13 -4.55
C LEU A 213 -11.92 17.16 -6.06
N PRO A 214 -10.72 17.54 -6.57
CA PRO A 214 -10.44 17.53 -8.01
C PRO A 214 -10.56 16.13 -8.64
N ILE A 215 -10.19 15.06 -7.91
CA ILE A 215 -10.34 13.67 -8.37
C ILE A 215 -11.82 13.34 -8.52
N TYR A 216 -12.63 13.69 -7.52
CA TYR A 216 -14.06 13.46 -7.55
C TYR A 216 -14.73 14.20 -8.72
N GLN A 217 -14.38 15.47 -8.96
CA GLN A 217 -14.90 16.25 -10.08
C GLN A 217 -14.52 15.64 -11.43
N GLN A 218 -13.27 15.20 -11.58
CA GLN A 218 -12.81 14.53 -12.78
C GLN A 218 -13.57 13.22 -13.02
N TRP A 219 -13.72 12.42 -11.96
CA TRP A 219 -14.49 11.17 -12.01
C TRP A 219 -15.94 11.40 -12.44
N GLN A 220 -16.64 12.38 -11.85
CA GLN A 220 -18.03 12.70 -12.26
C GLN A 220 -18.13 13.09 -13.73
N THR A 221 -17.18 13.87 -14.24
CA THR A 221 -17.19 14.31 -15.65
C THR A 221 -17.01 13.13 -16.60
N GLU A 222 -16.13 12.19 -16.24
CA GLU A 222 -15.83 10.99 -17.06
C GLU A 222 -16.89 9.88 -16.96
N GLN A 223 -17.87 9.99 -16.06
CA GLN A 223 -19.01 9.05 -15.96
C GLN A 223 -20.21 9.46 -16.82
N VAL A 224 -20.22 10.69 -17.35
CA VAL A 224 -21.34 11.27 -18.11
C VAL A 224 -21.14 11.15 -19.63
N ASP A 225 -19.95 10.73 -20.07
CA ASP A 225 -19.60 10.42 -21.48
C ASP A 225 -19.67 8.91 -21.78
#